data_AF-A0A6G1SAW4-F1
#
_entry.id   AF-A0A6G1SAW4-F1
#
_cell.length_a   1.000
_cell.length_b   1.000
_cell.length_c   1.000
_cell.angle_alpha   90.00
_cell.angle_beta   90.00
_cell.angle_gamma   90.00
#
_symmetry.space_group_name_H-M   'P 1'
#
loop_
_entity.id
_entity.type
_entity.pdbx_description
1 polymer ?
#
loop_
_entity_poly.entity_id
_entity_poly.type
_entity_poly.pdbx_seq_one_letter_code
_entity_poly.pdbx_strand_id
1 'polypeptide(L)'
;MLNLVIKRGLKKIGQERFLQISRYRKRKGLAPSPTATGPLTDDYDWSYPDGTPGQLNRGQSLRYVRDQDFGRTMVDFSTRLQKLREDKLAAATSLESDRTDGHK
;
A
#
# COMPACT_ATOMS: atom_id res chain seq x y z
N MET A 1 -30.95 -33.12 5.07
CA MET A 1 -29.71 -32.87 4.30
C MET A 1 -29.82 -31.80 3.20
N LEU A 2 -31.00 -31.59 2.59
CA LEU A 2 -31.22 -30.64 1.48
C LEU A 2 -30.79 -29.18 1.80
N ASN A 3 -31.08 -28.70 3.01
CA ASN A 3 -30.75 -27.34 3.46
C ASN A 3 -29.24 -27.05 3.53
N LEU A 4 -28.39 -28.07 3.71
CA LEU A 4 -26.94 -27.87 3.80
C LEU A 4 -26.30 -27.71 2.41
N VAL A 5 -26.80 -28.43 1.42
CA VAL A 5 -26.34 -28.38 0.02
C VAL A 5 -26.69 -27.02 -0.61
N ILE A 6 -27.92 -26.54 -0.39
CA ILE A 6 -28.38 -25.23 -0.88
C ILE A 6 -27.56 -24.09 -0.24
N LYS A 7 -27.33 -24.13 1.09
CA LYS A 7 -26.49 -23.14 1.78
C LYS A 7 -25.04 -23.14 1.29
N ARG A 8 -24.46 -24.31 1.00
CA ARG A 8 -23.10 -24.43 0.44
C ARG A 8 -23.03 -23.89 -1.00
N GLY A 9 -24.04 -24.17 -1.82
CA GLY A 9 -24.15 -23.64 -3.19
C GLY A 9 -24.25 -22.12 -3.24
N LEU A 10 -25.11 -21.53 -2.41
CA LEU A 10 -25.26 -20.06 -2.29
C LEU A 10 -23.97 -19.39 -1.80
N LYS A 11 -23.26 -20.00 -0.84
CA LYS A 11 -21.98 -19.49 -0.36
C LYS A 11 -20.91 -19.50 -1.45
N LYS A 12 -20.87 -20.55 -2.28
CA LYS A 12 -19.94 -20.65 -3.42
C LYS A 12 -20.22 -19.57 -4.47
N ILE A 13 -21.49 -19.36 -4.83
CA ILE A 13 -21.89 -18.30 -5.78
C ILE A 13 -21.54 -16.90 -5.24
N GLY A 14 -21.77 -16.64 -3.95
CA GLY A 14 -21.41 -15.38 -3.32
C GLY A 14 -19.90 -15.13 -3.31
N GLN A 15 -19.10 -16.16 -3.01
CA GLN A 15 -17.63 -16.08 -3.03
C GLN A 15 -17.08 -15.83 -4.44
N GLU A 16 -17.61 -16.51 -5.45
CA GLU A 16 -17.20 -16.31 -6.85
C GLU A 16 -17.50 -14.88 -7.31
N ARG A 17 -18.69 -14.35 -7.01
CA ARG A 17 -19.04 -12.96 -7.29
C ARG A 17 -18.13 -11.96 -6.57
N PHE A 18 -17.82 -12.20 -5.30
CA PHE A 18 -16.90 -11.36 -4.53
C PHE A 18 -15.50 -11.33 -5.15
N LEU A 19 -14.99 -12.49 -5.58
CA LEU A 19 -13.69 -12.61 -6.25
C LEU A 19 -13.67 -11.86 -7.59
N GLN A 20 -14.75 -11.93 -8.38
CA GLN A 20 -14.86 -11.21 -9.65
C GLN A 20 -14.87 -9.69 -9.44
N ILE A 21 -15.62 -9.20 -8.44
CA ILE A 21 -15.66 -7.76 -8.09
C ILE A 21 -14.28 -7.30 -7.61
N SER A 22 -13.63 -8.07 -6.73
CA SER A 22 -12.28 -7.77 -6.25
C SER A 22 -11.27 -7.67 -7.40
N ARG A 23 -11.32 -8.61 -8.36
CA ARG A 23 -10.48 -8.59 -9.57
C ARG A 23 -10.76 -7.37 -10.45
N TYR A 24 -12.03 -7.02 -10.65
CA TYR A 24 -12.40 -5.82 -11.39
C TYR A 24 -11.86 -4.55 -10.73
N ARG A 25 -12.01 -4.41 -9.41
CA ARG A 25 -11.48 -3.28 -8.64
C ARG A 25 -9.96 -3.17 -8.78
N LYS A 26 -9.22 -4.26 -8.61
CA LYS A 26 -7.76 -4.29 -8.81
C LYS A 26 -7.37 -3.84 -10.22
N ARG A 27 -8.07 -4.31 -11.27
CA ARG A 27 -7.83 -3.88 -12.66
C ARG A 27 -8.05 -2.40 -12.89
N LYS A 28 -8.88 -1.76 -12.07
CA LYS A 28 -9.15 -0.31 -12.08
C LYS A 28 -8.23 0.48 -11.16
N GLY A 29 -7.22 -0.14 -10.56
CA GLY A 29 -6.32 0.52 -9.59
C GLY A 29 -6.97 0.80 -8.23
N LEU A 30 -8.14 0.21 -7.95
CA LEU A 30 -8.85 0.36 -6.69
C LEU A 30 -8.46 -0.74 -5.71
N ALA A 31 -8.63 -0.46 -4.41
CA ALA A 31 -8.46 -1.47 -3.37
C ALA A 31 -9.42 -2.66 -3.60
N PRO A 32 -8.98 -3.91 -3.32
CA PRO A 32 -9.77 -5.11 -3.57
C PRO A 32 -11.07 -5.18 -2.76
N SER A 33 -11.08 -4.58 -1.58
CA SER A 33 -12.27 -4.37 -0.76
C SER A 33 -12.75 -2.93 -0.89
N PRO A 34 -14.08 -2.67 -0.92
CA PRO A 34 -14.63 -1.32 -0.81
C PRO A 34 -14.29 -0.61 0.50
N THR A 35 -14.02 -1.37 1.56
CA THR A 35 -13.78 -0.85 2.92
C THR A 35 -12.30 -0.75 3.29
N ALA A 36 -11.39 -1.01 2.35
CA ALA A 36 -9.96 -1.04 2.66
C ALA A 36 -9.33 0.36 2.66
N THR A 37 -9.44 1.05 1.53
CA THR A 37 -8.90 2.40 1.29
C THR A 37 -9.76 3.07 0.24
N GLY A 38 -9.99 4.37 0.40
CA GLY A 38 -10.75 5.20 -0.52
C GLY A 38 -11.75 6.09 0.21
N PRO A 39 -12.46 6.96 -0.54
CA PRO A 39 -13.31 8.02 0.02
C PRO A 39 -14.37 7.46 0.97
N LEU A 40 -14.95 6.30 0.63
CA LEU A 40 -15.96 5.64 1.47
C LEU A 40 -15.48 5.31 2.90
N THR A 41 -14.17 5.18 3.13
CA THR A 41 -13.60 4.74 4.41
C THR A 41 -12.72 5.81 5.06
N ASP A 42 -12.15 6.69 4.25
CA ASP A 42 -11.19 7.68 4.69
C ASP A 42 -11.82 9.08 4.88
N ASP A 43 -12.96 9.36 4.25
CA ASP A 43 -13.69 10.61 4.45
C ASP A 43 -14.46 10.62 5.79
N TYR A 44 -14.83 11.82 6.25
CA TYR A 44 -15.62 11.98 7.47
C TYR A 44 -17.05 11.51 7.26
N ASP A 45 -17.53 10.66 8.16
CA ASP A 45 -18.92 10.16 8.12
C ASP A 45 -19.95 11.26 8.41
N TRP A 46 -19.55 12.35 9.08
CA TRP A 46 -20.40 13.46 9.47
C TRP A 46 -19.62 14.77 9.57
N SER A 47 -20.34 15.89 9.52
CA SER A 47 -19.82 17.25 9.72
C SER A 47 -20.76 18.05 10.62
N TYR A 48 -20.24 19.10 11.24
CA TYR A 48 -21.04 20.05 11.98
C TYR A 48 -21.86 20.95 11.01
N PRO A 49 -22.93 21.61 11.50
CA PRO A 49 -23.77 22.48 10.65
C PRO A 49 -23.05 23.69 10.05
N ASP A 50 -21.95 24.13 10.67
CA ASP A 50 -21.06 25.18 10.18
C ASP A 50 -20.13 24.71 9.05
N GLY A 51 -20.16 23.41 8.73
CA GLY A 51 -19.32 22.77 7.72
C GLY A 51 -17.95 22.31 8.25
N THR A 52 -17.67 22.47 9.55
CA THR A 52 -16.45 21.90 10.12
C THR A 52 -16.52 20.36 10.08
N PRO A 53 -15.44 19.67 9.68
CA PRO A 53 -15.45 18.22 9.58
C PRO A 53 -15.62 17.60 10.97
N GLY A 54 -16.27 16.43 11.02
CA GLY A 54 -16.34 15.64 12.24
C GLY A 54 -14.95 15.22 12.72
N GLN A 55 -14.86 14.70 13.94
CA GLN A 55 -13.60 14.17 14.45
C GLN A 55 -13.24 12.85 13.75
N LEU A 56 -11.94 12.55 13.61
CA LEU A 56 -11.50 11.28 13.04
C LEU A 56 -11.96 10.11 13.92
N ASN A 57 -12.50 9.09 13.27
CA ASN A 57 -12.81 7.83 13.93
C ASN A 57 -11.52 7.11 14.35
N ARG A 58 -11.56 6.32 15.42
CA ARG A 58 -10.41 5.53 15.90
C ARG A 58 -9.74 4.72 14.78
N GLY A 59 -10.54 4.10 13.91
CA GLY A 59 -10.04 3.33 12.77
C GLY A 59 -9.29 4.18 11.74
N GLN A 60 -9.78 5.40 11.47
CA GLN A 60 -9.11 6.35 10.57
C GLN A 60 -7.80 6.84 11.19
N SER A 61 -7.78 7.18 12.48
CA SER A 61 -6.57 7.61 13.18
C SER A 61 -5.48 6.52 13.18
N LEU A 62 -5.85 5.25 13.40
CA LEU A 62 -4.91 4.13 13.33
C LEU A 62 -4.35 3.91 11.92
N ARG A 63 -5.20 4.04 10.88
CA ARG A 63 -4.73 3.97 9.48
C ARG A 63 -3.74 5.09 9.19
N TYR A 64 -4.04 6.31 9.62
CA TYR A 64 -3.18 7.46 9.42
C TYR A 64 -1.79 7.27 10.04
N VAL A 65 -1.71 6.83 11.30
CA VAL A 65 -0.41 6.56 11.96
C VAL A 65 0.36 5.46 11.24
N ARG A 66 -0.31 4.36 10.89
CA ARG A 66 0.32 3.25 10.16
C ARG A 66 0.89 3.71 8.81
N ASP A 67 0.14 4.52 8.08
CA ASP A 67 0.53 4.99 6.75
C ASP A 67 1.69 6.01 6.87
N GLN A 68 1.74 6.81 7.94
CA GLN A 68 2.89 7.64 8.26
C GLN A 68 4.15 6.83 8.56
N ASP A 69 4.04 5.80 9.39
CA ASP A 69 5.17 4.93 9.74
C ASP A 69 5.70 4.19 8.50
N PHE A 70 4.79 3.71 7.65
CA PHE A 70 5.15 3.13 6.37
C PHE A 70 5.90 4.14 5.48
N GLY A 71 5.40 5.37 5.37
CA GLY A 71 6.08 6.44 4.62
C GLY A 71 7.49 6.72 5.14
N ARG A 72 7.68 6.80 6.46
CA ARG A 72 9.00 7.00 7.09
C ARG A 72 9.97 5.87 6.73
N THR A 73 9.53 4.63 6.90
CA THR A 73 10.39 3.48 6.56
C THR A 73 10.77 3.45 5.08
N MET A 74 9.87 3.82 4.17
CA MET A 74 10.16 3.87 2.75
C MET A 74 11.24 4.91 2.41
N VAL A 75 11.17 6.10 3.03
CA VAL A 75 12.18 7.15 2.86
C VAL A 75 13.53 6.69 3.41
N ASP A 76 13.55 6.08 4.59
CA ASP A 76 14.77 5.54 5.21
C ASP A 76 15.43 4.48 4.32
N PHE A 77 14.66 3.57 3.74
CA PHE A 77 15.20 2.57 2.81
C PHE A 77 15.69 3.21 1.51
N SER A 78 14.95 4.17 0.95
CA SER A 78 15.35 4.86 -0.28
C SER A 78 16.70 5.57 -0.12
N THR A 79 16.88 6.31 0.98
CA THR A 79 18.13 7.03 1.27
C THR A 79 19.31 6.07 1.45
N ARG A 80 19.12 4.97 2.18
CA ARG A 80 20.16 3.93 2.36
C ARG A 80 20.57 3.31 1.03
N LEU A 81 19.60 2.99 0.17
CA LEU A 81 19.88 2.39 -1.14
C LEU A 81 20.59 3.36 -2.09
N GLN A 82 20.23 4.65 -2.05
CA GLN A 82 20.93 5.69 -2.82
C GLN A 82 22.39 5.79 -2.38
N LYS A 83 22.64 5.89 -1.07
CA LYS A 83 24.00 5.95 -0.53
C LYS A 83 24.83 4.72 -0.92
N LEU A 84 24.26 3.52 -0.76
CA LEU A 84 24.95 2.28 -1.16
C LEU A 84 25.29 2.24 -2.66
N ARG A 85 24.46 2.85 -3.49
CA ARG A 85 24.74 2.95 -4.93
C ARG A 85 25.91 3.90 -5.20
N GLU A 86 25.95 5.05 -4.54
CA GLU A 86 27.03 6.03 -4.64
C GLU A 86 28.35 5.44 -4.18
N ASP A 87 28.37 4.78 -3.02
CA ASP A 87 29.56 4.11 -2.47
C ASP A 87 30.11 3.07 -3.46
N LYS A 88 29.23 2.29 -4.11
CA LYS A 88 29.63 1.31 -5.14
C LYS A 88 30.21 1.97 -6.39
N LEU A 89 29.64 3.08 -6.83
CA LEU A 89 30.15 3.83 -7.98
C LEU A 89 31.52 4.44 -7.66
N ALA A 90 31.68 5.03 -6.47
CA ALA A 90 32.95 5.58 -6.01
C ALA A 90 34.04 4.49 -5.95
N ALA A 91 33.72 3.32 -5.39
CA ALA A 91 34.64 2.18 -5.34
C ALA A 91 35.01 1.65 -6.74
N ALA A 92 34.08 1.67 -7.69
CA ALA A 92 34.36 1.30 -9.08
C ALA A 92 35.29 2.31 -9.75
N THR A 93 35.07 3.62 -9.54
CA THR A 93 35.93 4.67 -10.11
C THR A 93 37.34 4.64 -9.54
N SER A 94 37.51 4.35 -8.24
CA SER A 94 38.85 4.24 -7.63
C SER A 94 39.61 3.00 -8.15
N LEU A 95 38.91 1.88 -8.36
CA LEU A 95 39.52 0.69 -8.97
C LEU A 95 39.99 0.94 -10.42
N GLU A 96 39.25 1.73 -11.19
CA GLU A 96 39.66 2.10 -12.54
C GLU A 96 40.86 3.06 -12.55
N SER A 97 40.93 4.04 -11.63
CA SER A 97 42.12 4.90 -11.53
C SER A 97 43.37 4.11 -11.16
N ASP A 98 43.27 3.19 -10.18
CA ASP A 98 44.39 2.34 -9.75
C ASP A 98 44.91 1.45 -10.88
N ARG A 99 44.03 0.99 -11.79
CA ARG A 99 44.42 0.22 -12.98
C ARG A 99 45.17 1.05 -14.02
N THR A 100 44.79 2.32 -14.20
CA THR A 100 45.42 3.19 -15.20
C THR A 100 46.82 3.68 -14.79
N ASP A 101 47.07 3.82 -13.49
CA ASP A 101 48.35 4.29 -12.97
C ASP A 101 49.43 3.20 -12.93
N GLY A 102 49.06 1.92 -12.87
CA GLY A 102 49.99 0.78 -12.90
C GLY A 102 50.56 0.42 -14.28
N HIS A 103 50.17 1.12 -15.34
CA HIS A 103 50.60 0.84 -16.72
C HIS A 103 51.60 1.85 -17.30
N LYS A 104 52.13 2.76 -16.48
CA LYS A 104 53.23 3.69 -16.80
C LYS A 104 54.50 3.30 -16.07
#